data_AF-A0A3M0X868-F1
#
_entry.id   AF-A0A3M0X868-F1
#
_cell.length_a   1.000
_cell.length_b   1.000
_cell.length_c   1.000
_cell.angle_alpha   90.00
_cell.angle_beta   90.00
_cell.angle_gamma   90.00
#
_symmetry.space_group_name_H-M   'P 1'
#
loop_
_entity.id
_entity.type
_entity.pdbx_description
1 polymer ?
#
loop_
_entity_poly.entity_id
_entity_poly.type
_entity_poly.pdbx_seq_one_letter_code
_entity_poly.pdbx_strand_id
1 'polypeptide(L)'
;MKNKASRPSPHIGTLAEKSLHAALKQWYGRDGDQFEVKVDGRVIDIVRGDQLIEIQTRHLYAMRQKLATLLPNHPVTIIHPIPQAKWIVRQEADRTPVSRRKSPKRGQFVDIFRELARLTMWLPHPNLTICVALTHEEEIWRNDGQGSWRRRGWSLADRLLLQVA
;
A
#
# COMPACT_ATOMS: atom_id res chain seq x y z
N MET A 1 0.89 -16.29 -38.61
CA MET A 1 0.72 -15.08 -37.76
C MET A 1 -0.46 -15.27 -36.84
N LYS A 2 -0.23 -15.27 -35.51
CA LYS A 2 -1.16 -14.86 -34.44
C LYS A 2 -0.42 -15.03 -33.10
N ASN A 3 0.30 -13.98 -32.70
CA ASN A 3 0.92 -13.89 -31.37
C ASN A 3 -0.20 -13.78 -30.32
N LYS A 4 -0.33 -14.78 -29.44
CA LYS A 4 -1.06 -14.64 -28.19
C LYS A 4 -0.20 -13.80 -27.25
N ALA A 5 -0.56 -12.54 -27.06
CA ALA A 5 -0.01 -11.73 -25.97
C ALA A 5 -0.38 -12.40 -24.64
N SER A 6 0.64 -12.84 -23.90
CA SER A 6 0.51 -13.30 -22.52
C SER A 6 0.11 -12.10 -21.66
N ARG A 7 -1.15 -12.08 -21.22
CA ARG A 7 -1.56 -11.16 -20.15
C ARG A 7 -0.84 -11.61 -18.87
N PRO A 8 -0.11 -10.73 -18.16
CA PRO A 8 0.48 -11.11 -16.89
C PRO A 8 -0.66 -11.46 -15.93
N SER A 9 -0.60 -12.66 -15.38
CA SER A 9 -1.52 -13.16 -14.35
C SER A 9 -1.48 -12.19 -13.17
N PRO A 10 -2.60 -11.56 -12.76
CA PRO A 10 -2.59 -10.71 -11.59
C PRO A 10 -2.29 -11.59 -10.37
N HIS A 11 -1.15 -11.36 -9.74
CA HIS A 11 -0.88 -11.89 -8.40
C HIS A 11 -2.08 -11.53 -7.51
N ILE A 12 -2.57 -12.49 -6.73
CA ILE A 12 -3.85 -12.48 -6.00
C ILE A 12 -3.95 -11.38 -4.90
N GLY A 13 -2.98 -10.44 -4.83
CA GLY A 13 -3.02 -9.24 -4.00
C GLY A 13 -3.01 -7.90 -4.74
N THR A 14 -3.06 -7.87 -6.09
CA THR A 14 -2.82 -6.61 -6.84
C THR A 14 -4.03 -5.67 -6.86
N LEU A 15 -5.26 -6.15 -6.78
CA LEU A 15 -6.45 -5.28 -6.73
C LEU A 15 -6.60 -4.63 -5.36
N ALA A 16 -6.32 -5.37 -4.28
CA ALA A 16 -6.64 -4.93 -2.94
C ALA A 16 -5.77 -3.77 -2.39
N GLU A 17 -4.62 -3.55 -3.01
CA GLU A 17 -3.72 -2.46 -2.62
C GLU A 17 -3.85 -1.24 -3.51
N LYS A 18 -4.40 -1.39 -4.71
CA LYS A 18 -4.48 -0.31 -5.69
C LYS A 18 -5.33 0.85 -5.19
N SER A 19 -6.49 0.57 -4.59
CA SER A 19 -7.41 1.64 -4.18
C SER A 19 -6.85 2.46 -3.02
N LEU A 20 -6.35 1.80 -1.95
CA LEU A 20 -5.71 2.50 -0.83
C LEU A 20 -4.45 3.25 -1.27
N HIS A 21 -3.60 2.63 -2.09
CA HIS A 21 -2.39 3.25 -2.60
C HIS A 21 -2.71 4.49 -3.45
N ALA A 22 -3.65 4.38 -4.38
CA ALA A 22 -4.09 5.50 -5.21
C ALA A 22 -4.70 6.64 -4.39
N ALA A 23 -5.54 6.32 -3.40
CA ALA A 23 -6.15 7.32 -2.53
C ALA A 23 -5.12 8.05 -1.67
N LEU A 24 -4.13 7.34 -1.11
CA LEU A 24 -3.02 7.96 -0.39
C LEU A 24 -2.14 8.78 -1.33
N LYS A 25 -1.91 8.31 -2.57
CA LYS A 25 -1.11 9.04 -3.57
C LYS A 25 -1.73 10.37 -3.89
N GLN A 26 -3.04 10.38 -4.09
CA GLN A 26 -3.79 11.60 -4.30
C GLN A 26 -3.77 12.49 -3.05
N TRP A 27 -3.95 11.93 -1.86
CA TRP A 27 -3.97 12.71 -0.60
C TRP A 27 -2.64 13.39 -0.28
N TYR A 28 -1.52 12.72 -0.54
CA TYR A 28 -0.17 13.28 -0.30
C TYR A 28 0.33 14.18 -1.42
N GLY A 29 -0.31 14.12 -2.59
CA GLY A 29 0.00 14.95 -3.74
C GLY A 29 -0.25 16.44 -3.48
N ARG A 30 0.55 17.28 -4.12
CA ARG A 30 0.46 18.74 -4.08
C ARG A 30 0.66 19.32 -5.47
N ASP A 31 0.26 20.58 -5.65
CA ASP A 31 0.52 21.30 -6.91
C ASP A 31 2.02 21.34 -7.21
N GLY A 32 2.36 21.01 -8.46
CA GLY A 32 3.76 20.91 -8.91
C GLY A 32 4.42 19.55 -8.69
N ASP A 33 3.80 18.62 -7.96
CA ASP A 33 4.28 17.25 -7.87
C ASP A 33 4.11 16.53 -9.23
N GLN A 34 5.07 15.66 -9.56
CA GLN A 34 4.94 14.75 -10.70
C GLN A 34 4.62 13.34 -10.20
N PHE A 35 3.70 12.65 -10.87
CA PHE A 35 3.23 11.32 -10.45
C PHE A 35 3.72 10.24 -11.39
N GLU A 36 4.08 9.08 -10.83
CA GLU A 36 4.44 7.87 -11.59
C GLU A 36 5.61 8.07 -12.58
N VAL A 37 6.61 8.85 -12.16
CA VAL A 37 7.78 9.19 -12.99
C VAL A 37 8.86 8.13 -12.86
N LYS A 38 9.54 7.80 -13.98
CA LYS A 38 10.68 6.89 -13.97
C LYS A 38 11.97 7.63 -13.56
N VAL A 39 12.55 7.25 -12.42
CA VAL A 39 13.84 7.74 -11.91
C VAL A 39 14.75 6.54 -11.66
N ASP A 40 15.99 6.57 -12.17
CA ASP A 40 16.99 5.50 -12.04
C ASP A 40 16.45 4.08 -12.31
N GLY A 41 15.60 3.97 -13.34
CA GLY A 41 15.01 2.69 -13.73
C GLY A 41 13.91 2.17 -12.81
N ARG A 42 13.37 3.01 -11.92
CA ARG A 42 12.23 2.71 -11.02
C ARG A 42 11.11 3.73 -11.23
N VAL A 43 9.86 3.29 -11.21
CA VAL A 43 8.69 4.19 -11.25
C VAL A 43 8.43 4.69 -9.83
N ILE A 44 8.48 6.00 -9.61
CA ILE A 44 8.29 6.68 -8.33
C ILE A 44 6.87 7.18 -8.23
N ASP A 45 6.22 6.99 -7.08
CA ASP A 45 4.83 7.40 -6.91
C ASP A 45 4.63 8.91 -7.03
N ILE A 46 5.46 9.69 -6.33
CA ILE A 46 5.43 11.15 -6.34
C ILE A 46 6.87 11.68 -6.35
N VAL A 47 7.18 12.58 -7.28
CA VAL A 47 8.44 13.33 -7.32
C VAL A 47 8.15 14.79 -6.97
N ARG A 48 8.77 15.27 -5.89
CA ARG A 48 8.60 16.62 -5.35
C ARG A 48 9.95 17.33 -5.28
N GLY A 49 10.26 18.12 -6.32
CA GLY A 49 11.62 18.63 -6.51
C GLY A 49 12.59 17.45 -6.56
N ASP A 50 13.61 17.47 -5.70
CA ASP A 50 14.60 16.39 -5.60
C ASP A 50 14.17 15.22 -4.70
N GLN A 51 13.03 15.33 -4.01
CA GLN A 51 12.55 14.28 -3.11
C GLN A 51 11.69 13.26 -3.86
N LEU A 52 11.99 11.97 -3.64
CA LEU A 52 11.19 10.84 -4.10
C LEU A 52 10.29 10.35 -2.97
N ILE A 53 8.98 10.29 -3.20
CA ILE A 53 8.02 9.84 -2.20
C ILE A 53 7.35 8.56 -2.72
N GLU A 54 7.31 7.54 -1.87
CA GLU A 54 6.83 6.20 -2.16
C GLU A 54 5.76 5.80 -1.17
N ILE A 55 4.60 5.38 -1.66
CA ILE A 55 3.52 4.90 -0.81
C ILE A 55 3.60 3.40 -0.77
N GLN A 56 3.87 2.87 0.42
CA GLN A 56 4.02 1.44 0.62
C GLN A 56 2.92 0.91 1.52
N THR A 57 1.86 0.36 0.91
CA THR A 57 0.70 -0.22 1.62
C THR A 57 0.91 -1.68 2.03
N ARG A 58 2.02 -2.30 1.56
CA ARG A 58 2.53 -3.63 1.92
C ARG A 58 3.68 -3.55 2.94
N HIS A 59 4.27 -4.70 3.22
CA HIS A 59 5.48 -4.81 4.02
C HIS A 59 6.63 -3.93 3.47
N LEU A 60 7.32 -3.21 4.36
CA LEU A 60 8.41 -2.31 4.00
C LEU A 60 9.60 -3.03 3.36
N TYR A 61 9.82 -4.32 3.68
CA TYR A 61 10.94 -5.08 3.10
C TYR A 61 10.89 -5.15 1.56
N ALA A 62 9.71 -5.00 0.94
CA ALA A 62 9.60 -4.99 -0.52
C ALA A 62 10.26 -3.74 -1.14
N MET A 63 10.56 -2.71 -0.35
CA MET A 63 11.27 -1.51 -0.80
C MET A 63 12.78 -1.71 -0.89
N ARG A 64 13.37 -2.77 -0.32
CA ARG A 64 14.84 -2.94 -0.22
C ARG A 64 15.57 -2.78 -1.56
N GLN A 65 15.05 -3.39 -2.64
CA GLN A 65 15.67 -3.30 -3.97
C GLN A 65 15.55 -1.89 -4.58
N LYS A 66 14.46 -1.19 -4.28
CA LYS A 66 14.25 0.19 -4.75
C LYS A 66 15.16 1.15 -4.00
N LEU A 67 15.22 1.01 -2.66
CA LEU A 67 16.10 1.79 -1.79
C LEU A 67 17.57 1.65 -2.15
N ALA A 68 18.03 0.44 -2.47
CA ALA A 68 19.40 0.20 -2.93
C ALA A 68 19.78 1.00 -4.18
N THR A 69 18.81 1.27 -5.06
CA THR A 69 19.02 2.04 -6.28
C THR A 69 18.90 3.54 -6.03
N LEU A 70 17.93 3.97 -5.22
CA LEU A 70 17.55 5.38 -5.10
C LEU A 70 18.33 6.15 -4.03
N LEU A 71 18.52 5.55 -2.85
CA LEU A 71 19.11 6.24 -1.70
C LEU A 71 20.51 6.82 -1.94
N PRO A 72 21.40 6.23 -2.78
CA PRO A 72 22.69 6.82 -3.06
C PRO A 72 22.63 8.24 -3.64
N ASN A 73 21.59 8.55 -4.41
CA ASN A 73 21.51 9.80 -5.18
C ASN A 73 20.32 10.68 -4.81
N HIS A 74 19.31 10.15 -4.10
CA HIS A 74 18.05 10.84 -3.88
C HIS A 74 17.57 10.74 -2.43
N PRO A 75 17.04 11.83 -1.84
CA PRO A 75 16.16 11.76 -0.67
C PRO A 75 14.90 10.95 -0.98
N VAL A 76 14.66 9.88 -0.21
CA VAL A 76 13.49 9.01 -0.34
C VAL A 76 12.65 9.06 0.93
N THR A 77 11.37 9.38 0.78
CA THR A 77 10.36 9.26 1.84
C THR A 77 9.45 8.07 1.56
N ILE A 78 9.36 7.13 2.49
CA ILE A 78 8.35 6.07 2.44
C ILE A 78 7.18 6.46 3.33
N ILE A 79 5.98 6.48 2.76
CA ILE A 79 4.73 6.63 3.50
C ILE A 79 4.14 5.24 3.71
N HIS A 80 3.99 4.85 4.98
CA HIS A 80 3.40 3.57 5.35
C HIS A 80 2.11 3.77 6.15
N PRO A 81 0.93 3.38 5.63
CA PRO A 81 -0.31 3.50 6.36
C PRO A 81 -0.46 2.42 7.43
N ILE A 82 -0.92 2.82 8.62
CA ILE A 82 -1.30 1.93 9.71
C ILE A 82 -2.78 2.19 10.03
N PRO A 83 -3.67 1.18 9.86
CA PRO A 83 -5.10 1.36 10.09
C PRO A 83 -5.40 1.53 11.58
N GLN A 84 -5.54 2.78 12.04
CA GLN A 84 -5.96 3.14 13.39
C GLN A 84 -7.38 2.66 13.66
N ALA A 85 -8.25 2.79 12.66
CA ALA A 85 -9.58 2.20 12.65
C ALA A 85 -9.80 1.49 11.31
N LYS A 86 -10.47 0.34 11.34
CA LYS A 86 -10.93 -0.28 10.09
C LYS A 86 -12.28 -0.95 10.22
N TRP A 87 -13.03 -0.94 9.13
CA TRP A 87 -14.29 -1.65 8.98
C TRP A 87 -14.11 -2.83 8.04
N ILE A 88 -14.73 -3.95 8.38
CA ILE A 88 -14.80 -5.12 7.50
C ILE A 88 -16.16 -5.07 6.85
N VAL A 89 -16.16 -4.93 5.52
CA VAL A 89 -17.35 -4.91 4.68
C VAL A 89 -17.37 -6.23 3.91
N ARG A 90 -18.40 -7.04 4.14
CA ARG A 90 -18.58 -8.30 3.42
C ARG A 90 -19.51 -8.11 2.23
N GLN A 91 -19.14 -8.70 1.11
CA GLN A 91 -19.91 -8.68 -0.13
C GLN A 91 -19.95 -10.07 -0.78
N GLU A 92 -21.09 -10.44 -1.35
CA GLU A 92 -21.15 -11.62 -2.21
C GLU A 92 -20.31 -11.43 -3.48
N ALA A 93 -20.14 -12.49 -4.27
CA ALA A 93 -19.34 -12.47 -5.50
C ALA A 93 -19.77 -11.36 -6.49
N ASP A 94 -21.07 -11.08 -6.56
CA ASP A 94 -21.70 -10.05 -7.38
C ASP A 94 -21.63 -8.63 -6.79
N ARG A 95 -20.92 -8.46 -5.66
CA ARG A 95 -20.77 -7.23 -4.86
C ARG A 95 -21.98 -6.84 -4.03
N THR A 96 -23.01 -7.67 -3.93
CA THR A 96 -24.16 -7.43 -3.04
C THR A 96 -23.66 -7.31 -1.59
N PRO A 97 -24.02 -6.24 -0.86
CA PRO A 97 -23.55 -6.04 0.51
C PRO A 97 -24.19 -7.04 1.47
N VAL A 98 -23.36 -7.66 2.31
CA VAL A 98 -23.80 -8.65 3.32
C VAL A 98 -23.78 -8.04 4.71
N SER A 99 -22.68 -7.39 5.09
CA SER A 99 -22.56 -6.75 6.41
C SER A 99 -21.41 -5.76 6.43
N ARG A 100 -21.48 -4.83 7.39
CA ARG A 100 -20.39 -3.91 7.71
C ARG A 100 -20.23 -3.85 9.21
N ARG A 101 -19.01 -4.07 9.71
CA ARG A 101 -18.71 -3.93 11.14
C ARG A 101 -17.35 -3.34 11.38
N LYS A 102 -17.18 -2.62 12.49
CA LYS A 102 -15.88 -2.15 12.93
C LYS A 102 -15.01 -3.33 13.39
N SER A 103 -13.72 -3.30 13.08
CA SER A 103 -12.72 -4.21 13.63
C SER A 103 -12.37 -3.77 15.05
N PRO A 104 -12.19 -4.70 16.01
CA PRO A 104 -11.70 -4.35 17.34
C PRO A 104 -10.21 -3.94 17.33
N LYS A 105 -9.46 -4.30 16.27
CA LYS A 105 -8.05 -3.94 16.12
C LYS A 105 -7.90 -2.43 15.93
N ARG A 106 -6.99 -1.83 16.71
CA ARG A 106 -6.61 -0.42 16.60
C ARG A 106 -5.12 -0.33 16.34
N GLY A 107 -4.75 0.14 15.16
CA GLY A 107 -3.36 0.41 14.83
C GLY A 107 -2.81 1.62 15.58
N GLN A 108 -1.52 1.57 15.89
CA GLN A 108 -0.79 2.64 16.56
C GLN A 108 0.54 2.88 15.85
N PHE A 109 1.16 4.05 16.07
CA PHE A 109 2.47 4.34 15.51
C PHE A 109 3.51 3.25 15.80
N VAL A 110 3.48 2.66 17.01
CA VAL A 110 4.39 1.59 17.41
C VAL A 110 4.26 0.31 16.59
N ASP A 111 3.16 0.09 15.87
CA ASP A 111 3.03 -1.07 14.98
C ASP A 111 4.05 -1.03 13.82
N ILE A 112 4.60 0.14 13.49
CA ILE A 112 5.66 0.29 12.47
C ILE A 112 6.92 -0.50 12.82
N PHE A 113 7.23 -0.70 14.11
CA PHE A 113 8.47 -1.37 14.53
C PHE A 113 8.60 -2.78 13.96
N ARG A 114 7.49 -3.48 13.73
CA ARG A 114 7.49 -4.81 13.08
C ARG A 114 8.00 -4.75 11.63
N GLU A 115 7.71 -3.66 10.94
CA GLU A 115 8.18 -3.42 9.57
C GLU A 115 9.63 -2.89 9.58
N LEU A 116 9.96 -1.98 10.50
CA LEU A 116 11.33 -1.43 10.63
C LEU A 116 12.36 -2.50 10.98
N ALA A 117 12.00 -3.50 11.79
CA ALA A 117 12.86 -4.65 12.09
C ALA A 117 13.29 -5.41 10.82
N ARG A 118 12.52 -5.30 9.72
CA ARG A 118 12.83 -5.88 8.41
C ARG A 118 13.49 -4.89 7.45
N LEU A 119 13.79 -3.67 7.89
CA LEU A 119 14.44 -2.64 7.09
C LEU A 119 15.72 -2.09 7.77
N THR A 120 16.17 -2.73 8.85
CA THR A 120 17.25 -2.24 9.75
C THR A 120 18.49 -1.73 9.03
N MET A 121 18.95 -2.42 7.98
CA MET A 121 20.15 -2.02 7.22
C MET A 121 20.03 -0.66 6.53
N TRP A 122 18.81 -0.19 6.25
CA TRP A 122 18.55 1.06 5.54
C TRP A 122 18.26 2.22 6.48
N LEU A 123 17.84 1.94 7.72
CA LEU A 123 17.42 2.97 8.68
C LEU A 123 18.48 4.04 8.97
N PRO A 124 19.79 3.74 9.00
CA PRO A 124 20.82 4.75 9.23
C PRO A 124 21.08 5.66 8.01
N HIS A 125 20.50 5.37 6.84
CA HIS A 125 20.82 6.10 5.62
C HIS A 125 20.29 7.55 5.70
N PRO A 126 21.12 8.58 5.50
CA PRO A 126 20.70 9.98 5.71
C PRO A 126 19.59 10.42 4.75
N ASN A 127 19.54 9.83 3.56
CA ASN A 127 18.49 10.10 2.58
C ASN A 127 17.18 9.34 2.81
N LEU A 128 17.05 8.52 3.86
CA LEU A 128 15.81 7.78 4.12
C LEU A 128 14.95 8.45 5.19
N THR A 129 13.72 8.79 4.83
CA THR A 129 12.67 9.18 5.76
C THR A 129 11.54 8.16 5.73
N ILE A 130 11.01 7.78 6.89
CA ILE A 130 9.84 6.90 7.00
C ILE A 130 8.74 7.66 7.72
N CYS A 131 7.64 7.90 7.02
CA CYS A 131 6.44 8.54 7.53
C CYS A 131 5.36 7.48 7.79
N VAL A 132 4.79 7.50 8.99
CA VAL A 132 3.67 6.64 9.35
C VAL A 132 2.38 7.44 9.25
N ALA A 133 1.44 6.96 8.43
CA ALA A 133 0.13 7.57 8.28
C ALA A 133 -0.89 6.76 9.07
N LEU A 134 -1.50 7.31 10.13
CA LEU A 134 -2.63 6.65 10.75
C LEU A 134 -3.85 6.82 9.84
N THR A 135 -4.52 5.72 9.51
CA THR A 135 -5.62 5.71 8.55
C THR A 135 -6.89 5.12 9.13
N HIS A 136 -8.02 5.57 8.60
CA HIS A 136 -9.30 4.90 8.75
C HIS A 136 -9.63 4.24 7.41
N GLU A 137 -9.90 2.94 7.42
CA GLU A 137 -10.01 2.16 6.18
C GLU A 137 -11.20 1.20 6.18
N GLU A 138 -11.67 0.83 4.99
CA GLU A 138 -12.53 -0.34 4.80
C GLU A 138 -11.75 -1.47 4.15
N GLU A 139 -11.83 -2.68 4.72
CA GLU A 139 -11.43 -3.91 4.04
C GLU A 139 -12.67 -4.55 3.42
N ILE A 140 -12.69 -4.63 2.09
CA ILE A 140 -13.74 -5.30 1.34
C ILE A 140 -13.40 -6.78 1.28
N TRP A 141 -14.22 -7.59 1.93
CA TRP A 141 -14.12 -9.04 1.94
C TRP A 141 -15.14 -9.63 0.98
N ARG A 142 -14.73 -10.51 0.08
CA ARG A 142 -15.60 -11.09 -0.94
C ARG A 142 -15.76 -12.59 -0.79
N ASN A 143 -17.00 -13.07 -0.98
CA ASN A 143 -17.33 -14.49 -1.07
C ASN A 143 -17.22 -14.97 -2.52
N ASP A 144 -16.00 -15.17 -2.99
CA ASP A 144 -15.69 -15.56 -4.38
C ASP A 144 -15.01 -16.94 -4.48
N GLY A 145 -14.97 -17.68 -3.37
CA GLY A 145 -14.26 -18.97 -3.29
C GLY A 145 -12.72 -18.86 -3.25
N GLN A 146 -12.14 -17.66 -3.30
CA GLN A 146 -10.69 -17.43 -3.27
C GLN A 146 -10.16 -17.02 -1.89
N GLY A 147 -10.97 -17.20 -0.86
CA GLY A 147 -10.65 -16.77 0.49
C GLY A 147 -9.74 -17.70 1.26
N SER A 148 -9.17 -17.16 2.33
CA SER A 148 -8.29 -17.91 3.24
C SER A 148 -9.06 -18.46 4.42
N TRP A 149 -8.60 -19.58 5.01
CA TRP A 149 -9.16 -20.14 6.25
C TRP A 149 -9.16 -19.11 7.40
N ARG A 150 -8.12 -18.25 7.47
CA ARG A 150 -8.00 -17.17 8.46
C ARG A 150 -9.13 -16.14 8.37
N ARG A 151 -9.70 -15.97 7.18
CA ARG A 151 -10.86 -15.11 6.92
C ARG A 151 -12.16 -15.90 6.74
N ARG A 152 -12.20 -17.18 7.16
CA ARG A 152 -13.37 -18.08 7.04
C ARG A 152 -13.90 -18.19 5.61
N GLY A 153 -13.00 -18.34 4.64
CA GLY A 153 -13.36 -18.48 3.22
C GLY A 153 -13.58 -17.17 2.46
N TRP A 154 -13.46 -16.01 3.11
CA TRP A 154 -13.56 -14.71 2.45
C TRP A 154 -12.20 -14.25 1.87
N SER A 155 -12.19 -13.79 0.62
CA SER A 155 -11.03 -13.15 -0.01
C SER A 155 -10.96 -11.68 0.41
N LEU A 156 -9.77 -11.08 0.38
CA LEU A 156 -9.63 -9.62 0.54
C LEU A 156 -9.66 -9.03 -0.87
N ALA A 157 -10.77 -8.41 -1.23
CA ALA A 157 -10.98 -7.86 -2.55
C ALA A 157 -10.43 -6.43 -2.68
N ASP A 158 -10.61 -5.60 -1.64
CA ASP A 158 -10.15 -4.21 -1.65
C ASP A 158 -9.81 -3.63 -0.28
N ARG A 159 -9.03 -2.54 -0.27
CA ARG A 159 -8.83 -1.63 0.85
C ARG A 159 -9.15 -0.21 0.41
N LEU A 160 -10.11 0.43 1.06
CA LEU A 160 -10.54 1.79 0.76
C LEU A 160 -10.10 2.73 1.87
N LEU A 161 -9.48 3.87 1.51
CA LEU A 161 -9.18 4.94 2.45
C LEU A 161 -10.47 5.72 2.75
N LEU A 162 -10.80 5.87 4.04
CA LEU A 162 -11.87 6.76 4.48
C LEU A 162 -11.32 8.13 4.89
N GLN A 163 -10.23 8.15 5.65
CA GLN A 163 -9.52 9.36 6.04
C GLN A 163 -8.10 9.03 6.52
N VAL A 164 -7.24 10.04 6.49
CA VAL A 164 -5.98 10.09 7.25
C VAL A 164 -6.25 10.81 8.56
N ALA A 165 -5.81 10.24 9.69
CA ALA A 165 -6.09 10.72 11.04
C ALA A 165 -5.07 11.77 11.53
#